data_AF-A0A7C5L974-F1
#
_entry.id   AF-A0A7C5L974-F1
#
_cell.length_a   1.000
_cell.length_b   1.000
_cell.length_c   1.000
_cell.angle_alpha   90.00
_cell.angle_beta   90.00
_cell.angle_gamma   90.00
#
_symmetry.space_group_name_H-M   'P 1'
#
loop_
_entity.id
_entity.type
_entity.pdbx_description
1 polymer ?
#
loop_
_entity_poly.entity_id
_entity_poly.type
_entity_poly.pdbx_seq_one_letter_code
_entity_poly.pdbx_strand_id
1 'polypeptide(L)'
;MKATKKQIIFFIFVFILLFIILPFTVKSETYEVGEGMPYENISSVPWESLAEGDKVLIHYRDEPYIEKFVICANGTQDNPVEITGIPDEEGRLPVIDGRNATTRPETNFWNESRGVIKIGGANNPPCEIPEWIIIENLEIRSGRPPYTFTGRNGISEYSENAASIYVEVAKHLIIRNCIIHDSGNGLFIGAYDGETEDILIEKNWIYDNGIEGSIYEHNSYTSARGIVFQFNRYGPLREGCGGNNLKDRSAGLVVRYNWIEGGNRQLDLVDGEDTQAIPDDPLYRETFVYGNILIEPGDDGNSQIVHYGGDSGDESIYRKGTLYFYNNTVISERSGNTTLFRLSTNDEHCDARNNIVYVTAGGEHLAMLESSGRLEISHNWFSQGWRESHQSDFSGTITDDGTTVEGVLPGFENPAERNYILDESSPCINAGTSLSPETLPANDVIYQYVSHTNSEPRPYDPPLDIGAFERCISQTCEMEETEREFQQETIDSQEEILLENITMEPQSDSPIEEIVEGEIINEGSSGSGCGCSLTT
;
A
#
# COMPACT_ATOMS: atom_id res chain seq x y z
N MET A 1 34.82 49.99 39.42
CA MET A 1 35.19 48.58 39.72
C MET A 1 35.71 47.96 38.44
N LYS A 2 36.96 47.49 38.41
CA LYS A 2 37.53 46.79 37.24
C LYS A 2 37.22 45.30 37.38
N ALA A 3 36.41 44.75 36.47
CA ALA A 3 36.18 43.31 36.42
C ALA A 3 37.54 42.59 36.20
N THR A 4 37.77 41.53 36.96
CA THR A 4 39.02 40.75 36.85
C THR A 4 39.01 39.89 35.59
N LYS A 5 40.18 39.57 35.03
CA LYS A 5 40.33 38.78 33.79
C LYS A 5 39.55 37.45 33.83
N LYS A 6 39.41 36.83 35.01
CA LYS A 6 38.57 35.63 35.25
C LYS A 6 37.07 35.88 35.11
N GLN A 7 36.57 37.03 35.55
CA GLN A 7 35.16 37.40 35.39
C GLN A 7 34.81 37.64 33.92
N ILE A 8 35.72 38.25 33.15
CA ILE A 8 35.51 38.46 31.70
C ILE A 8 35.47 37.11 30.97
N ILE A 9 36.34 36.17 31.29
CA ILE A 9 36.35 34.83 30.68
C ILE A 9 35.09 34.04 31.04
N PHE A 10 34.64 34.09 32.31
CA PHE A 10 33.41 33.43 32.74
C PHE A 10 32.17 33.99 32.03
N PHE A 11 32.07 35.31 31.89
CA PHE A 11 30.97 35.94 31.15
C PHE A 11 30.99 35.57 29.67
N ILE A 12 32.17 35.50 29.02
CA ILE A 12 32.28 35.05 27.62
C ILE A 12 31.86 33.58 27.49
N PHE A 13 32.26 32.72 28.42
CA PHE A 13 31.90 31.30 28.39
C PHE A 13 30.39 31.08 28.58
N VAL A 14 29.76 31.81 29.50
CA VAL A 14 28.30 31.78 29.70
C VAL A 14 27.56 32.38 28.49
N PHE A 15 28.09 33.42 27.86
CA PHE A 15 27.49 34.01 26.65
C PHE A 15 27.59 33.09 25.43
N ILE A 16 28.69 32.34 25.29
CA ILE A 16 28.86 31.32 24.25
C ILE A 16 27.95 30.12 24.54
N LEU A 17 27.83 29.68 25.80
CA LEU A 17 26.91 28.60 26.17
C LEU A 17 25.44 28.99 25.93
N LEU A 18 25.04 30.24 26.22
CA LEU A 18 23.70 30.76 25.93
C LEU A 18 23.40 30.90 24.43
N PHE A 19 24.41 31.09 23.58
CA PHE A 19 24.24 31.11 22.12
C PHE A 19 24.20 29.71 21.50
N ILE A 20 24.76 28.69 22.17
CA ILE A 20 24.71 27.28 21.73
C ILE A 20 23.37 26.62 22.10
N ILE A 21 22.60 27.19 23.05
CA ILE A 21 21.31 26.64 23.52
C ILE A 21 20.11 27.42 22.92
N LEU A 22 20.31 28.26 21.90
CA LEU A 22 19.17 28.76 21.13
C LEU A 22 18.65 27.60 20.27
N PRO A 23 17.41 27.11 20.48
CA PRO A 23 16.84 26.15 19.54
C PRO A 23 16.84 26.82 18.17
N PHE A 24 17.55 26.21 17.22
CA PHE A 24 17.28 26.49 15.81
C PHE A 24 15.86 25.99 15.57
N THR A 25 14.88 26.88 15.63
CA THR A 25 13.58 26.60 15.02
C THR A 25 13.82 26.44 13.53
N VAL A 26 13.89 25.20 13.07
CA VAL A 26 13.69 24.89 11.66
C VAL A 26 12.32 25.46 11.32
N LYS A 27 12.31 26.44 10.41
CA LYS A 27 11.09 27.12 10.02
C LYS A 27 10.53 26.36 8.82
N SER A 28 9.51 25.53 9.06
CA SER A 28 8.67 24.99 8.00
C SER A 28 8.15 26.13 7.11
N GLU A 29 8.31 25.98 5.80
CA GLU A 29 7.80 26.88 4.77
C GLU A 29 6.54 26.31 4.11
N THR A 30 5.62 27.20 3.72
CA THR A 30 4.39 26.82 3.02
C THR A 30 4.39 27.43 1.63
N TYR A 31 4.38 26.57 0.61
CA TYR A 31 4.36 26.91 -0.80
C TYR A 31 2.94 26.76 -1.35
N GLU A 32 2.23 27.88 -1.46
CA GLU A 32 0.86 27.94 -1.98
C GLU A 32 0.89 28.03 -3.52
N VAL A 33 0.32 27.04 -4.19
CA VAL A 33 0.32 26.88 -5.65
C VAL A 33 -1.09 27.05 -6.22
N GLY A 34 -1.28 27.90 -7.22
CA GLY A 34 -2.54 28.07 -7.94
C GLY A 34 -2.81 29.50 -8.39
N GLU A 35 -3.96 29.72 -9.03
CA GLU A 35 -4.33 31.05 -9.55
C GLU A 35 -4.40 32.08 -8.42
N GLY A 36 -3.62 33.16 -8.54
CA GLY A 36 -3.55 34.22 -7.52
C GLY A 36 -2.72 33.89 -6.27
N MET A 37 -2.11 32.71 -6.21
CA MET A 37 -1.19 32.32 -5.14
C MET A 37 0.25 32.78 -5.44
N PRO A 38 1.15 32.83 -4.43
CA PRO A 38 2.57 33.16 -4.63
C PRO A 38 3.27 32.36 -5.73
N TYR A 39 2.88 31.09 -5.92
CA TYR A 39 3.33 30.24 -7.01
C TYR A 39 2.16 29.94 -7.95
N GLU A 40 2.12 30.50 -9.15
CA GLU A 40 1.00 30.24 -10.07
C GLU A 40 0.97 28.80 -10.62
N ASN A 41 2.13 28.13 -10.63
CA ASN A 41 2.32 26.80 -11.22
C ASN A 41 3.22 25.93 -10.35
N ILE A 42 3.08 24.60 -10.47
CA ILE A 42 3.82 23.60 -9.69
C ILE A 42 5.32 23.71 -9.96
N SER A 43 5.72 23.95 -11.21
CA SER A 43 7.14 24.13 -11.57
C SER A 43 7.77 25.37 -10.95
N SER A 44 6.98 26.30 -10.39
CA SER A 44 7.51 27.49 -9.72
C SER A 44 7.99 27.19 -8.29
N VAL A 45 7.49 26.12 -7.66
CA VAL A 45 7.94 25.66 -6.33
C VAL A 45 9.41 25.22 -6.40
N PRO A 46 10.29 25.65 -5.49
CA PRO A 46 11.68 25.20 -5.43
C PRO A 46 11.78 23.79 -4.84
N TRP A 47 11.32 22.79 -5.59
CA TRP A 47 11.35 21.37 -5.21
C TRP A 47 12.73 20.90 -4.73
N GLU A 48 13.79 21.46 -5.31
CA GLU A 48 15.18 21.20 -4.92
C GLU A 48 15.58 21.71 -3.52
N SER A 49 14.73 22.50 -2.88
CA SER A 49 14.98 23.17 -1.59
C SER A 49 13.99 22.76 -0.49
N LEU A 50 13.08 21.83 -0.75
CA LEU A 50 12.16 21.34 0.28
C LEU A 50 12.94 20.74 1.44
N ALA A 51 12.54 21.10 2.66
CA ALA A 51 13.14 20.68 3.91
C ALA A 51 12.09 20.15 4.89
N GLU A 52 12.56 19.64 6.02
CA GLU A 52 11.72 19.14 7.11
C GLU A 52 10.56 20.08 7.45
N GLY A 53 9.34 19.51 7.51
CA GLY A 53 8.11 20.22 7.83
C GLY A 53 7.54 21.09 6.71
N ASP A 54 8.19 21.22 5.55
CA ASP A 54 7.69 22.03 4.46
C ASP A 54 6.36 21.49 3.90
N LYS A 55 5.50 22.41 3.46
CA LYS A 55 4.19 22.10 2.88
C LYS A 55 4.05 22.70 1.49
N VAL A 56 3.64 21.89 0.52
CA VAL A 56 3.25 22.34 -0.82
C VAL A 56 1.74 22.17 -0.96
N LEU A 57 1.01 23.29 -0.96
CA LEU A 57 -0.44 23.33 -1.03
C LEU A 57 -0.88 23.67 -2.44
N ILE A 58 -1.43 22.69 -3.16
CA ILE A 58 -1.81 22.83 -4.57
C ILE A 58 -3.30 23.10 -4.65
N HIS A 59 -3.71 24.32 -4.97
CA HIS A 59 -5.11 24.69 -5.04
C HIS A 59 -5.78 24.17 -6.31
N TYR A 60 -7.03 23.74 -6.16
CA TYR A 60 -7.90 23.46 -7.29
C TYR A 60 -7.93 24.65 -8.27
N ARG A 61 -7.97 24.32 -9.55
CA ARG A 61 -8.32 25.23 -10.64
C ARG A 61 -9.00 24.43 -11.74
N ASP A 62 -9.80 25.10 -12.58
CA ASP A 62 -10.57 24.43 -13.63
C ASP A 62 -9.68 23.72 -14.66
N GLU A 63 -8.54 24.32 -15.01
CA GLU A 63 -7.58 23.75 -15.98
C GLU A 63 -6.50 22.91 -15.27
N PRO A 64 -6.29 21.64 -15.63
CA PRO A 64 -5.29 20.80 -14.97
C PRO A 64 -3.87 21.39 -14.94
N TYR A 65 -3.07 20.96 -13.97
CA TYR A 65 -1.64 21.21 -13.95
C TYR A 65 -0.95 20.27 -14.93
N ILE A 66 -0.55 20.80 -16.09
CA ILE A 66 0.19 20.07 -17.13
C ILE A 66 1.68 20.06 -16.78
N GLU A 67 1.99 19.53 -15.60
CA GLU A 67 3.30 19.57 -14.98
C GLU A 67 3.57 18.26 -14.26
N LYS A 68 4.84 17.90 -14.16
CA LYS A 68 5.30 16.71 -13.44
C LYS A 68 6.55 17.04 -12.64
N PHE A 69 6.76 16.34 -11.53
CA PHE A 69 7.78 16.70 -10.56
C PHE A 69 8.34 15.49 -9.80
N VAL A 70 9.47 15.71 -9.16
CA VAL A 70 10.14 14.75 -8.29
C VAL A 70 10.22 15.30 -6.87
N ILE A 71 9.99 14.43 -5.90
CA ILE A 71 10.15 14.69 -4.48
C ILE A 71 11.37 13.89 -4.01
N CYS A 72 12.37 14.59 -3.47
CA CYS A 72 13.49 13.97 -2.76
C CYS A 72 13.83 14.88 -1.57
N ALA A 73 13.10 14.72 -0.48
CA ALA A 73 13.22 15.52 0.73
C ALA A 73 13.03 14.61 1.95
N ASN A 74 13.57 15.05 3.09
CA ASN A 74 13.50 14.31 4.34
C ASN A 74 12.72 15.15 5.36
N GLY A 75 11.54 14.64 5.74
CA GLY A 75 10.81 15.10 6.90
C GLY A 75 11.25 14.37 8.17
N THR A 76 10.49 14.58 9.23
CA THR A 76 10.52 13.78 10.46
C THR A 76 9.11 13.34 10.80
N GLN A 77 8.96 12.38 11.72
CA GLN A 77 7.65 11.96 12.21
C GLN A 77 6.79 13.14 12.69
N ASP A 78 7.39 14.05 13.45
CA ASP A 78 6.72 15.25 13.98
C ASP A 78 6.52 16.35 12.93
N ASN A 79 7.35 16.38 11.88
CA ASN A 79 7.36 17.42 10.86
C ASN A 79 7.58 16.81 9.47
N PRO A 80 6.57 16.09 8.92
CA PRO A 80 6.68 15.49 7.60
C PRO A 80 6.74 16.57 6.51
N VAL A 81 7.24 16.19 5.33
CA VAL A 81 7.09 17.01 4.12
C VAL A 81 5.74 16.67 3.49
N GLU A 82 4.87 17.67 3.35
CA GLU A 82 3.49 17.48 2.91
C GLU A 82 3.28 18.05 1.50
N ILE A 83 2.70 17.25 0.60
CA ILE A 83 2.23 17.67 -0.72
C ILE A 83 0.72 17.43 -0.74
N THR A 84 -0.04 18.50 -0.59
CA THR A 84 -1.47 18.44 -0.30
C THR A 84 -2.24 19.20 -1.36
N GLY A 85 -3.20 18.54 -2.01
CA GLY A 85 -4.19 19.24 -2.81
C GLY A 85 -5.25 19.93 -1.96
N ILE A 86 -5.59 21.17 -2.31
CA ILE A 86 -6.68 21.93 -1.70
C ILE A 86 -7.88 21.86 -2.64
N PRO A 87 -8.92 21.10 -2.29
CA PRO A 87 -10.12 21.01 -3.12
C PRO A 87 -10.86 22.35 -3.17
N ASP A 88 -11.74 22.49 -4.16
CA ASP A 88 -12.70 23.58 -4.18
C ASP A 88 -13.90 23.33 -3.24
N GLU A 89 -14.88 24.24 -3.27
CA GLU A 89 -16.09 24.17 -2.45
C GLU A 89 -16.96 22.94 -2.76
N GLU A 90 -16.81 22.33 -3.95
CA GLU A 90 -17.52 21.11 -4.35
C GLU A 90 -16.74 19.83 -4.04
N GLY A 91 -15.52 19.93 -3.49
CA GLY A 91 -14.65 18.79 -3.20
C GLY A 91 -13.86 18.27 -4.40
N ARG A 92 -13.80 19.01 -5.52
CA ARG A 92 -12.99 18.64 -6.68
C ARG A 92 -11.51 18.82 -6.35
N LEU A 93 -10.72 17.78 -6.55
CA LEU A 93 -9.28 17.79 -6.29
C LEU A 93 -8.51 18.50 -7.42
N PRO A 94 -7.39 19.17 -7.12
CA PRO A 94 -6.44 19.61 -8.14
C PRO A 94 -5.93 18.42 -8.97
N VAL A 95 -5.91 18.60 -10.29
CA VAL A 95 -5.53 17.55 -11.25
C VAL A 95 -4.10 17.74 -11.73
N ILE A 96 -3.24 16.75 -11.51
CA ILE A 96 -1.88 16.65 -12.05
C ILE A 96 -1.91 15.73 -13.27
N ASP A 97 -1.64 16.29 -14.44
CA ASP A 97 -1.90 15.64 -15.72
C ASP A 97 -0.61 15.43 -16.51
N GLY A 98 -0.27 14.17 -16.76
CA GLY A 98 0.93 13.78 -17.48
C GLY A 98 0.97 14.20 -18.96
N ARG A 99 -0.16 14.59 -19.57
CA ARG A 99 -0.29 14.80 -21.03
C ARG A 99 0.40 16.08 -21.49
N ASN A 100 1.50 15.92 -22.22
CA ASN A 100 2.37 17.03 -22.64
C ASN A 100 2.95 17.80 -21.43
N ALA A 101 3.07 17.13 -20.27
CA ALA A 101 3.55 17.75 -19.05
C ALA A 101 4.96 18.33 -19.21
N THR A 102 5.29 19.36 -18.43
CA THR A 102 6.66 19.90 -18.34
C THR A 102 7.30 19.57 -17.00
N THR A 103 8.62 19.36 -16.98
CA THR A 103 9.40 19.32 -15.74
C THR A 103 10.06 20.66 -15.45
N ARG A 104 10.26 20.98 -14.17
CA ARG A 104 11.03 22.15 -13.71
C ARG A 104 12.51 22.02 -14.17
N PRO A 105 13.09 22.99 -14.92
CA PRO A 105 14.46 22.90 -15.44
C PRO A 105 15.56 22.76 -14.37
N GLU A 106 15.32 23.29 -13.18
CA GLU A 106 16.24 23.23 -12.04
C GLU A 106 16.37 21.81 -11.49
N THR A 107 15.36 20.95 -11.65
CA THR A 107 15.39 19.56 -11.17
C THR A 107 16.20 18.64 -12.09
N ASN A 108 16.82 17.61 -11.51
CA ASN A 108 17.62 16.59 -12.17
C ASN A 108 17.31 15.21 -11.58
N PHE A 109 16.59 14.38 -12.29
CA PHE A 109 16.28 13.02 -11.83
C PHE A 109 16.35 12.04 -12.98
N TRP A 110 16.66 10.78 -12.67
CA TRP A 110 16.65 9.71 -13.67
C TRP A 110 15.28 9.07 -13.72
N ASN A 111 15.07 8.18 -14.69
CA ASN A 111 13.77 7.52 -14.88
C ASN A 111 12.61 8.52 -15.02
N GLU A 112 12.84 9.69 -15.66
CA GLU A 112 11.80 10.72 -15.83
C GLU A 112 10.55 10.12 -16.50
N SER A 113 10.70 9.20 -17.45
CA SER A 113 9.59 8.56 -18.17
C SER A 113 8.74 7.60 -17.33
N ARG A 114 9.06 7.38 -16.05
CA ARG A 114 8.42 6.36 -15.19
C ARG A 114 7.30 6.89 -14.30
N GLY A 115 7.13 8.20 -14.18
CA GLY A 115 6.10 8.74 -13.28
C GLY A 115 5.62 10.14 -13.63
N VAL A 116 4.40 10.49 -13.22
CA VAL A 116 3.91 11.88 -13.20
C VAL A 116 4.37 12.56 -11.91
N ILE A 117 4.16 11.93 -10.76
CA ILE A 117 4.83 12.26 -9.50
C ILE A 117 5.88 11.19 -9.23
N LYS A 118 7.14 11.59 -9.07
CA LYS A 118 8.24 10.68 -8.72
C LYS A 118 8.71 10.93 -7.29
N ILE A 119 8.96 9.88 -6.53
CA ILE A 119 9.59 9.95 -5.21
C ILE A 119 10.93 9.23 -5.26
N GLY A 120 11.97 9.90 -4.78
CA GLY A 120 13.34 9.42 -4.81
C GLY A 120 13.94 9.40 -6.21
N GLY A 121 15.22 9.00 -6.28
CA GLY A 121 15.93 8.84 -7.53
C GLY A 121 16.28 10.16 -8.25
N ALA A 122 16.82 11.12 -7.50
CA ALA A 122 17.17 12.45 -8.00
C ALA A 122 18.62 12.83 -7.70
N ASN A 123 19.26 13.53 -8.63
CA ASN A 123 20.53 14.24 -8.42
C ASN A 123 20.28 15.68 -7.91
N ASN A 124 19.13 16.26 -8.22
CA ASN A 124 18.66 17.55 -7.72
C ASN A 124 17.11 17.56 -7.67
N PRO A 125 16.46 17.67 -6.51
CA PRO A 125 17.03 17.72 -5.15
C PRO A 125 17.98 16.56 -4.85
N PRO A 126 19.08 16.79 -4.13
CA PRO A 126 19.92 15.70 -3.64
C PRO A 126 19.28 15.08 -2.41
N CYS A 127 18.84 13.83 -2.50
CA CYS A 127 18.58 13.01 -1.32
C CYS A 127 18.89 11.55 -1.66
N GLU A 128 19.42 10.79 -0.69
CA GLU A 128 19.76 9.38 -0.87
C GLU A 128 18.49 8.53 -0.78
N ILE A 129 17.75 8.68 0.32
CA ILE A 129 16.46 8.05 0.55
C ILE A 129 15.52 9.12 1.13
N PRO A 130 14.45 9.51 0.42
CA PRO A 130 13.46 10.44 0.96
C PRO A 130 12.63 9.76 2.05
N GLU A 131 12.28 10.50 3.09
CA GLU A 131 11.56 9.93 4.24
C GLU A 131 10.55 10.90 4.85
N TRP A 132 9.53 10.34 5.52
CA TRP A 132 8.47 11.09 6.21
C TRP A 132 7.76 12.07 5.28
N ILE A 133 7.14 11.51 4.24
CA ILE A 133 6.44 12.27 3.19
C ILE A 133 4.96 11.92 3.21
N ILE A 134 4.12 12.93 3.05
CA ILE A 134 2.68 12.77 2.84
C ILE A 134 2.32 13.34 1.47
N ILE A 135 1.66 12.53 0.65
CA ILE A 135 1.03 12.95 -0.60
C ILE A 135 -0.46 12.73 -0.47
N GLU A 136 -1.25 13.79 -0.62
CA GLU A 136 -2.68 13.70 -0.39
C GLU A 136 -3.55 14.64 -1.22
N ASN A 137 -4.82 14.26 -1.36
CA ASN A 137 -5.89 15.10 -1.94
C ASN A 137 -5.62 15.53 -3.39
N LEU A 138 -5.01 14.67 -4.19
CA LEU A 138 -4.67 14.94 -5.59
C LEU A 138 -5.39 13.99 -6.54
N GLU A 139 -5.83 14.48 -7.70
CA GLU A 139 -6.10 13.61 -8.85
C GLU A 139 -4.84 13.54 -9.72
N ILE A 140 -4.32 12.35 -9.99
CA ILE A 140 -3.10 12.17 -10.81
C ILE A 140 -3.36 11.18 -11.93
N ARG A 141 -3.03 11.59 -13.16
CA ARG A 141 -3.36 10.80 -14.35
C ARG A 141 -2.42 10.94 -15.53
N SER A 142 -2.64 10.06 -16.51
CA SER A 142 -2.06 10.13 -17.85
C SER A 142 -0.55 9.95 -17.94
N GLY A 143 0.02 9.13 -17.04
CA GLY A 143 1.41 8.66 -17.10
C GLY A 143 1.55 7.36 -17.89
N ARG A 144 1.44 7.43 -19.23
CA ARG A 144 1.58 6.27 -20.14
C ARG A 144 1.73 6.67 -21.61
N PRO A 145 2.18 5.78 -22.50
CA PRO A 145 1.96 5.92 -23.94
C PRO A 145 0.46 6.07 -24.28
N PRO A 146 0.09 6.85 -25.31
CA PRO A 146 0.96 7.58 -26.24
C PRO A 146 1.31 8.99 -25.75
N TYR A 147 1.09 9.30 -24.47
CA TYR A 147 1.35 10.64 -23.95
C TYR A 147 2.86 10.91 -23.85
N THR A 148 3.20 12.20 -23.91
CA THR A 148 4.57 12.68 -23.87
C THR A 148 4.73 13.74 -22.79
N PHE A 149 5.98 14.07 -22.45
CA PHE A 149 6.33 15.19 -21.60
C PHE A 149 7.57 15.90 -22.15
N THR A 150 7.75 17.17 -21.80
CA THR A 150 8.98 17.93 -22.10
C THR A 150 9.84 17.95 -20.84
N GLY A 151 10.86 17.10 -20.83
CA GLY A 151 11.82 16.97 -19.75
C GLY A 151 13.16 17.64 -20.08
N ARG A 152 14.19 17.28 -19.31
CA ARG A 152 15.58 17.75 -19.55
C ARG A 152 16.13 17.35 -20.91
N ASN A 153 15.69 16.19 -21.42
CA ASN A 153 16.10 15.66 -22.71
C ASN A 153 15.22 16.16 -23.87
N GLY A 154 14.35 17.16 -23.63
CA GLY A 154 13.32 17.58 -24.55
C GLY A 154 12.07 16.71 -24.49
N ILE A 155 11.33 16.64 -25.60
CA ILE A 155 10.11 15.84 -25.68
C ILE A 155 10.45 14.35 -25.60
N SER A 156 9.83 13.64 -24.65
CA SER A 156 10.01 12.22 -24.39
C SER A 156 8.66 11.53 -24.20
N GLU A 157 8.57 10.26 -24.56
CA GLU A 157 7.41 9.40 -24.29
C GLU A 157 7.48 8.84 -22.87
N TYR A 158 6.31 8.57 -22.27
CA TYR A 158 6.26 7.74 -21.07
C TYR A 158 6.56 6.28 -21.40
N SER A 159 7.15 5.56 -20.45
CA SER A 159 7.29 4.11 -20.54
C SER A 159 5.93 3.42 -20.33
N GLU A 160 5.73 2.21 -20.85
CA GLU A 160 4.48 1.45 -20.67
C GLU A 160 4.13 1.26 -19.18
N ASN A 161 5.12 0.91 -18.37
CA ASN A 161 4.99 0.78 -16.92
C ASN A 161 5.23 2.09 -16.14
N ALA A 162 5.04 3.25 -16.77
CA ALA A 162 4.99 4.51 -16.04
C ALA A 162 3.78 4.54 -15.10
N ALA A 163 3.88 5.31 -14.01
CA ALA A 163 2.82 5.40 -13.01
C ALA A 163 2.31 6.83 -12.80
N SER A 164 1.10 6.96 -12.26
CA SER A 164 0.66 8.26 -11.73
C SER A 164 1.58 8.67 -10.58
N ILE A 165 1.84 7.76 -9.64
CA ILE A 165 2.86 7.94 -8.60
C ILE A 165 3.89 6.81 -8.72
N TYR A 166 5.14 7.19 -8.93
CA TYR A 166 6.28 6.28 -9.03
C TYR A 166 7.23 6.51 -7.85
N VAL A 167 7.36 5.52 -6.98
CA VAL A 167 8.34 5.51 -5.88
C VAL A 167 9.54 4.69 -6.34
N GLU A 168 10.67 5.37 -6.54
CA GLU A 168 11.95 4.69 -6.73
C GLU A 168 12.41 4.07 -5.42
N VAL A 169 12.38 4.87 -4.35
CA VAL A 169 12.74 4.55 -2.98
C VAL A 169 12.11 5.58 -2.04
N ALA A 170 11.62 5.15 -0.88
CA ALA A 170 11.15 6.03 0.20
C ALA A 170 11.03 5.27 1.53
N LYS A 171 11.13 6.00 2.65
CA LYS A 171 10.77 5.49 3.99
C LYS A 171 9.62 6.30 4.59
N HIS A 172 8.72 5.68 5.34
CA HIS A 172 7.63 6.40 6.03
C HIS A 172 6.83 7.30 5.07
N LEU A 173 6.26 6.70 4.02
CA LEU A 173 5.50 7.38 2.99
C LEU A 173 4.01 7.12 3.14
N ILE A 174 3.21 8.19 3.20
CA ILE A 174 1.75 8.12 3.16
C ILE A 174 1.26 8.65 1.81
N ILE A 175 0.48 7.83 1.11
CA ILE A 175 -0.29 8.25 -0.07
C ILE A 175 -1.75 8.11 0.30
N ARG A 176 -2.46 9.25 0.46
CA ARG A 176 -3.84 9.23 0.96
C ARG A 176 -4.82 10.08 0.20
N ASN A 177 -6.07 9.61 0.11
CA ASN A 177 -7.18 10.36 -0.50
C ASN A 177 -6.87 10.92 -1.90
N CYS A 178 -6.11 10.18 -2.70
CA CYS A 178 -5.82 10.52 -4.09
C CYS A 178 -6.78 9.78 -5.05
N ILE A 179 -7.03 10.39 -6.21
CA ILE A 179 -7.70 9.76 -7.36
C ILE A 179 -6.63 9.44 -8.40
N ILE A 180 -6.43 8.15 -8.71
CA ILE A 180 -5.26 7.66 -9.46
C ILE A 180 -5.74 6.82 -10.66
N HIS A 181 -5.58 7.37 -11.88
CA HIS A 181 -6.15 6.74 -13.07
C HIS A 181 -5.45 7.11 -14.39
N ASP A 182 -5.82 6.44 -15.49
CA ASP A 182 -5.31 6.68 -16.86
C ASP A 182 -3.78 6.61 -17.00
N SER A 183 -3.10 5.81 -16.18
CA SER A 183 -1.65 5.60 -16.28
C SER A 183 -1.33 4.16 -16.65
N GLY A 184 -0.04 3.86 -16.89
CA GLY A 184 0.41 2.50 -17.12
C GLY A 184 0.10 1.69 -15.87
N ASN A 185 0.79 2.01 -14.79
CA ASN A 185 0.40 1.65 -13.44
C ASN A 185 -0.32 2.83 -12.75
N GLY A 186 -1.26 2.57 -11.84
CA GLY A 186 -1.71 3.63 -10.94
C GLY A 186 -0.60 4.01 -9.97
N LEU A 187 -0.15 3.01 -9.21
CA LEU A 187 1.00 3.08 -8.31
C LEU A 187 2.11 2.14 -8.78
N PHE A 188 3.35 2.61 -8.76
CA PHE A 188 4.53 1.74 -8.84
C PHE A 188 5.46 2.05 -7.67
N ILE A 189 5.77 1.05 -6.84
CA ILE A 189 6.67 1.17 -5.70
C ILE A 189 7.74 0.09 -5.81
N GLY A 190 9.00 0.50 -6.00
CA GLY A 190 10.15 -0.40 -6.07
C GLY A 190 10.84 -0.58 -4.71
N ALA A 191 11.38 -1.77 -4.46
CA ALA A 191 12.04 -2.09 -3.18
C ALA A 191 13.40 -1.41 -2.97
N TYR A 192 14.06 -0.98 -4.05
CA TYR A 192 15.38 -0.34 -4.06
C TYR A 192 16.42 -1.03 -3.15
N ASP A 193 16.88 -2.22 -3.55
CA ASP A 193 17.79 -3.05 -2.77
C ASP A 193 17.32 -3.37 -1.33
N GLY A 194 16.04 -3.10 -0.99
CA GLY A 194 15.44 -3.34 0.33
C GLY A 194 15.27 -2.07 1.18
N GLU A 195 15.57 -0.89 0.65
CA GLU A 195 15.50 0.39 1.38
C GLU A 195 14.10 1.03 1.38
N THR A 196 13.18 0.56 0.54
CA THR A 196 11.79 1.04 0.59
C THR A 196 11.04 0.36 1.72
N GLU A 197 10.66 1.12 2.74
CA GLU A 197 9.99 0.60 3.92
C GLU A 197 8.93 1.54 4.49
N ASP A 198 7.98 0.97 5.24
CA ASP A 198 6.92 1.68 5.97
C ASP A 198 6.08 2.58 5.05
N ILE A 199 5.26 1.94 4.21
CA ILE A 199 4.40 2.61 3.23
C ILE A 199 2.93 2.43 3.61
N LEU A 200 2.21 3.54 3.72
CA LEU A 200 0.75 3.55 3.93
C LEU A 200 0.04 4.06 2.68
N ILE A 201 -0.80 3.20 2.10
CA ILE A 201 -1.69 3.52 0.99
C ILE A 201 -3.11 3.52 1.54
N GLU A 202 -3.73 4.69 1.70
CA GLU A 202 -5.06 4.76 2.30
C GLU A 202 -6.07 5.68 1.63
N LYS A 203 -7.35 5.30 1.68
CA LYS A 203 -8.46 6.14 1.21
C LYS A 203 -8.37 6.58 -0.26
N ASN A 204 -7.53 5.94 -1.07
CA ASN A 204 -7.34 6.29 -2.47
C ASN A 204 -8.42 5.67 -3.35
N TRP A 205 -8.75 6.32 -4.47
CA TRP A 205 -9.52 5.72 -5.54
C TRP A 205 -8.63 5.44 -6.74
N ILE A 206 -8.36 4.16 -7.01
CA ILE A 206 -7.39 3.70 -8.02
C ILE A 206 -8.13 2.88 -9.08
N TYR A 207 -8.14 3.31 -10.34
CA TYR A 207 -8.91 2.66 -11.40
C TYR A 207 -8.43 3.07 -12.79
N ASP A 208 -8.90 2.38 -13.85
CA ASP A 208 -8.65 2.75 -15.24
C ASP A 208 -7.16 2.90 -15.60
N ASN A 209 -6.30 2.10 -14.96
CA ASN A 209 -4.89 1.97 -15.30
C ASN A 209 -4.65 0.71 -16.13
N GLY A 210 -3.53 0.69 -16.86
CA GLY A 210 -3.08 -0.44 -17.68
C GLY A 210 -2.77 -0.05 -19.13
N ILE A 211 -2.09 -0.94 -19.86
CA ILE A 211 -1.81 -0.82 -21.30
C ILE A 211 -2.62 -1.86 -22.07
N GLU A 212 -3.31 -1.46 -23.15
CA GLU A 212 -4.19 -2.38 -23.88
C GLU A 212 -3.40 -3.55 -24.47
N GLY A 213 -3.93 -4.76 -24.32
CA GLY A 213 -3.27 -5.98 -24.78
C GLY A 213 -2.06 -6.41 -23.95
N SER A 214 -1.74 -5.70 -22.87
CA SER A 214 -0.71 -6.07 -21.91
C SER A 214 -1.31 -6.61 -20.61
N ILE A 215 -0.56 -7.50 -19.97
CA ILE A 215 -0.86 -8.04 -18.64
C ILE A 215 0.10 -7.54 -17.57
N TYR A 216 1.11 -6.72 -17.93
CA TYR A 216 2.22 -6.37 -17.05
C TYR A 216 1.99 -5.09 -16.24
N GLU A 217 1.04 -4.26 -16.65
CA GLU A 217 0.70 -3.03 -15.95
C GLU A 217 -0.60 -3.20 -15.17
N HIS A 218 -0.68 -2.59 -13.98
CA HIS A 218 -1.65 -2.90 -12.93
C HIS A 218 -2.26 -1.62 -12.35
N ASN A 219 -3.30 -1.73 -11.53
CA ASN A 219 -3.68 -0.58 -10.71
C ASN A 219 -2.59 -0.26 -9.67
N SER A 220 -2.02 -1.28 -9.03
CA SER A 220 -0.79 -1.11 -8.26
C SER A 220 0.20 -2.26 -8.48
N TYR A 221 1.48 -1.91 -8.60
CA TYR A 221 2.63 -2.81 -8.54
C TYR A 221 3.54 -2.33 -7.41
N THR A 222 3.66 -3.11 -6.33
CA THR A 222 4.40 -2.68 -5.14
C THR A 222 5.39 -3.73 -4.63
N SER A 223 6.50 -3.25 -4.06
CA SER A 223 7.54 -4.06 -3.43
C SER A 223 8.24 -3.19 -2.37
N ALA A 224 8.04 -3.51 -1.09
CA ALA A 224 8.55 -2.75 0.06
C ALA A 224 8.64 -3.66 1.30
N ARG A 225 9.21 -3.15 2.39
CA ARG A 225 9.16 -3.79 3.72
C ARG A 225 8.14 -3.04 4.58
N GLY A 226 7.08 -3.71 5.04
CA GLY A 226 6.02 -3.06 5.80
C GLY A 226 5.17 -2.14 4.91
N ILE A 227 4.24 -2.71 4.15
CA ILE A 227 3.26 -1.94 3.38
C ILE A 227 1.83 -2.26 3.83
N VAL A 228 1.03 -1.22 3.98
CA VAL A 228 -0.38 -1.31 4.37
C VAL A 228 -1.26 -0.68 3.32
N PHE A 229 -2.26 -1.43 2.87
CA PHE A 229 -3.38 -0.92 2.07
C PHE A 229 -4.63 -0.89 2.92
N GLN A 230 -5.18 0.30 3.18
CA GLN A 230 -6.43 0.42 3.94
C GLN A 230 -7.44 1.42 3.38
N PHE A 231 -8.73 1.09 3.49
CA PHE A 231 -9.82 2.00 3.10
C PHE A 231 -9.76 2.47 1.64
N ASN A 232 -9.00 1.81 0.77
CA ASN A 232 -8.91 2.17 -0.63
C ASN A 232 -10.12 1.64 -1.40
N ARG A 233 -10.41 2.31 -2.51
CA ARG A 233 -11.33 1.85 -3.54
C ARG A 233 -10.53 1.56 -4.81
N TYR A 234 -10.44 0.30 -5.18
CA TYR A 234 -9.92 -0.12 -6.47
C TYR A 234 -11.10 -0.41 -7.41
N GLY A 235 -11.11 0.25 -8.57
CA GLY A 235 -12.00 -0.07 -9.67
C GLY A 235 -11.32 -0.99 -10.69
N PRO A 236 -12.05 -1.38 -11.75
CA PRO A 236 -11.46 -2.16 -12.84
C PRO A 236 -10.26 -1.46 -13.47
N LEU A 237 -9.38 -2.26 -14.08
CA LEU A 237 -8.38 -1.76 -15.02
C LEU A 237 -9.07 -1.15 -16.24
N ARG A 238 -8.27 -0.42 -17.02
CA ARG A 238 -8.72 0.17 -18.28
C ARG A 238 -9.21 -0.91 -19.26
N GLU A 239 -10.22 -0.57 -20.05
CA GLU A 239 -10.80 -1.52 -21.00
C GLU A 239 -9.74 -2.10 -21.95
N GLY A 240 -9.70 -3.43 -22.07
CA GLY A 240 -8.73 -4.13 -22.90
C GLY A 240 -7.35 -4.34 -22.27
N CYS A 241 -7.16 -3.94 -21.00
CA CYS A 241 -5.96 -4.22 -20.21
C CYS A 241 -6.14 -5.49 -19.38
N GLY A 242 -5.14 -6.37 -19.37
CA GLY A 242 -5.21 -7.69 -18.74
C GLY A 242 -4.39 -7.83 -17.45
N GLY A 243 -3.99 -6.72 -16.84
CA GLY A 243 -3.22 -6.73 -15.60
C GLY A 243 -4.05 -7.04 -14.35
N ASN A 244 -3.36 -7.20 -13.23
CA ASN A 244 -3.97 -7.42 -11.93
C ASN A 244 -4.38 -6.10 -11.27
N ASN A 245 -5.26 -6.18 -10.29
CA ASN A 245 -5.71 -5.01 -9.55
C ASN A 245 -4.62 -4.56 -8.56
N LEU A 246 -4.43 -5.31 -7.48
CA LEU A 246 -3.34 -5.13 -6.53
C LEU A 246 -2.31 -6.25 -6.73
N LYS A 247 -1.18 -5.92 -7.36
CA LYS A 247 0.02 -6.79 -7.38
C LYS A 247 1.02 -6.30 -6.35
N ASP A 248 1.46 -7.21 -5.48
CA ASP A 248 2.41 -6.89 -4.43
C ASP A 248 3.46 -8.00 -4.25
N ARG A 249 4.71 -7.57 -4.06
CA ARG A 249 5.92 -8.37 -3.84
C ARG A 249 6.61 -8.10 -2.50
N SER A 250 6.01 -7.29 -1.63
CA SER A 250 6.52 -6.81 -0.34
C SER A 250 6.72 -7.88 0.75
N ALA A 251 7.46 -7.53 1.80
CA ALA A 251 7.49 -8.24 3.09
C ALA A 251 6.57 -7.55 4.10
N GLY A 252 5.91 -8.30 4.98
CA GLY A 252 5.01 -7.75 6.01
C GLY A 252 3.77 -7.05 5.43
N LEU A 253 3.18 -7.61 4.37
CA LEU A 253 2.02 -7.03 3.69
C LEU A 253 0.74 -7.12 4.55
N VAL A 254 0.03 -5.98 4.66
CA VAL A 254 -1.33 -5.90 5.20
C VAL A 254 -2.28 -5.29 4.18
N VAL A 255 -3.37 -5.98 3.87
CA VAL A 255 -4.47 -5.48 3.03
C VAL A 255 -5.75 -5.53 3.84
N ARG A 256 -6.20 -4.39 4.37
CA ARG A 256 -7.34 -4.32 5.29
C ARG A 256 -8.43 -3.34 4.86
N TYR A 257 -9.70 -3.70 5.01
CA TYR A 257 -10.82 -2.77 4.84
C TYR A 257 -10.86 -2.06 3.47
N ASN A 258 -10.49 -2.74 2.39
CA ASN A 258 -10.53 -2.15 1.04
C ASN A 258 -11.76 -2.64 0.26
N TRP A 259 -12.17 -1.84 -0.73
CA TRP A 259 -13.08 -2.26 -1.79
C TRP A 259 -12.30 -2.48 -3.07
N ILE A 260 -12.23 -3.72 -3.59
CA ILE A 260 -11.41 -4.05 -4.76
C ILE A 260 -12.27 -4.74 -5.81
N GLU A 261 -12.43 -4.09 -6.97
CA GLU A 261 -13.28 -4.57 -8.06
C GLU A 261 -12.49 -4.83 -9.34
N GLY A 262 -12.61 -6.06 -9.86
CA GLY A 262 -12.08 -6.50 -11.14
C GLY A 262 -10.56 -6.67 -11.17
N GLY A 263 -10.03 -6.68 -12.41
CA GLY A 263 -8.66 -7.03 -12.74
C GLY A 263 -8.50 -8.52 -13.04
N ASN A 264 -7.38 -8.90 -13.66
CA ASN A 264 -7.09 -10.30 -13.98
C ASN A 264 -7.02 -11.20 -12.72
N ARG A 265 -6.65 -10.59 -11.59
CA ARG A 265 -6.86 -11.03 -10.22
C ARG A 265 -7.07 -9.79 -9.35
N GLN A 266 -7.88 -9.88 -8.31
CA GLN A 266 -8.02 -8.80 -7.32
C GLN A 266 -6.70 -8.67 -6.53
N LEU A 267 -6.13 -9.79 -6.09
CA LEU A 267 -4.89 -9.83 -5.31
C LEU A 267 -3.88 -10.79 -5.96
N ASP A 268 -2.75 -10.25 -6.43
CA ASP A 268 -1.62 -11.00 -6.98
C ASP A 268 -0.40 -10.82 -6.04
N LEU A 269 -0.36 -11.65 -5.02
CA LEU A 269 0.54 -11.58 -3.88
C LEU A 269 1.71 -12.55 -4.05
N VAL A 270 2.62 -12.22 -4.94
CA VAL A 270 3.73 -13.08 -5.39
C VAL A 270 5.08 -12.67 -4.79
N ASP A 271 6.14 -13.36 -5.19
CA ASP A 271 7.43 -13.32 -4.51
C ASP A 271 8.23 -12.04 -4.73
N GLY A 272 9.05 -11.64 -3.74
CA GLY A 272 9.97 -10.50 -3.77
C GLY A 272 11.18 -10.71 -4.68
N GLU A 273 10.97 -11.01 -5.96
CA GLU A 273 12.05 -11.30 -6.92
C GLU A 273 12.93 -10.08 -7.22
N ASP A 274 12.47 -8.87 -6.90
CA ASP A 274 13.17 -7.62 -7.24
C ASP A 274 14.52 -7.48 -6.51
N THR A 275 14.62 -7.99 -5.27
CA THR A 275 15.83 -7.97 -4.45
C THR A 275 15.78 -9.02 -3.35
N GLN A 276 16.93 -9.63 -3.02
CA GLN A 276 17.04 -10.63 -1.97
C GLN A 276 16.69 -10.08 -0.57
N ALA A 277 16.80 -8.76 -0.36
CA ALA A 277 16.44 -8.14 0.91
C ALA A 277 14.96 -8.33 1.28
N ILE A 278 14.07 -8.53 0.30
CA ILE A 278 12.65 -8.77 0.55
C ILE A 278 12.42 -10.22 1.01
N PRO A 279 12.86 -11.28 0.30
CA PRO A 279 12.72 -12.64 0.78
C PRO A 279 13.46 -12.96 2.09
N ASP A 280 14.53 -12.21 2.39
CA ASP A 280 15.31 -12.35 3.62
C ASP A 280 14.67 -11.62 4.82
N ASP A 281 13.69 -10.75 4.60
CA ASP A 281 13.02 -10.02 5.68
C ASP A 281 12.22 -10.98 6.58
N PRO A 282 12.35 -10.86 7.93
CA PRO A 282 11.62 -11.72 8.86
C PRO A 282 10.09 -11.73 8.68
N LEU A 283 9.50 -10.63 8.21
CA LEU A 283 8.05 -10.47 8.00
C LEU A 283 7.59 -11.02 6.64
N TYR A 284 8.49 -11.47 5.77
CA TYR A 284 8.14 -11.93 4.42
C TYR A 284 7.24 -13.19 4.40
N ARG A 285 7.18 -13.91 5.51
CA ARG A 285 6.40 -15.16 5.65
C ARG A 285 5.02 -14.95 6.28
N GLU A 286 4.64 -13.71 6.54
CA GLU A 286 3.35 -13.37 7.14
C GLU A 286 2.65 -12.33 6.25
N THR A 287 1.40 -12.61 5.90
CA THR A 287 0.58 -11.70 5.09
C THR A 287 -0.84 -11.69 5.63
N PHE A 288 -1.40 -10.50 5.81
CA PHE A 288 -2.73 -10.32 6.41
C PHE A 288 -3.67 -9.70 5.38
N VAL A 289 -4.80 -10.36 5.11
CA VAL A 289 -5.85 -9.88 4.21
C VAL A 289 -7.19 -9.99 4.91
N TYR A 290 -7.76 -8.87 5.35
CA TYR A 290 -8.98 -8.92 6.17
C TYR A 290 -9.93 -7.74 6.04
N GLY A 291 -11.20 -7.96 6.32
CA GLY A 291 -12.21 -6.89 6.27
C GLY A 291 -12.44 -6.31 4.88
N ASN A 292 -11.90 -6.93 3.81
CA ASN A 292 -12.00 -6.40 2.46
C ASN A 292 -13.29 -6.88 1.77
N ILE A 293 -13.75 -6.09 0.82
CA ILE A 293 -14.77 -6.46 -0.16
C ILE A 293 -14.04 -6.69 -1.49
N LEU A 294 -14.01 -7.94 -1.96
CA LEU A 294 -13.37 -8.33 -3.22
C LEU A 294 -14.44 -8.73 -4.23
N ILE A 295 -14.47 -8.07 -5.39
CA ILE A 295 -15.52 -8.24 -6.39
C ILE A 295 -14.90 -8.63 -7.73
N GLU A 296 -15.34 -9.74 -8.28
CA GLU A 296 -15.08 -10.15 -9.65
C GLU A 296 -16.33 -9.91 -10.50
N PRO A 297 -16.40 -8.83 -11.31
CA PRO A 297 -17.61 -8.44 -12.02
C PRO A 297 -17.93 -9.31 -13.24
N GLY A 298 -17.00 -10.15 -13.70
CA GLY A 298 -17.23 -10.95 -14.91
C GLY A 298 -16.17 -12.00 -15.15
N ASP A 299 -16.21 -12.62 -16.33
CA ASP A 299 -15.24 -13.66 -16.71
C ASP A 299 -13.90 -13.09 -17.21
N ASP A 300 -13.43 -12.01 -16.57
CA ASP A 300 -12.18 -11.35 -16.91
C ASP A 300 -10.99 -12.20 -16.45
N GLY A 301 -9.98 -12.31 -17.31
CA GLY A 301 -8.69 -12.91 -16.94
C GLY A 301 -8.74 -14.31 -16.32
N ASN A 302 -7.89 -14.52 -15.32
CA ASN A 302 -7.78 -15.78 -14.59
C ASN A 302 -8.98 -16.00 -13.68
N SER A 303 -9.30 -17.26 -13.37
CA SER A 303 -10.42 -17.57 -12.46
C SER A 303 -10.10 -17.34 -10.98
N GLN A 304 -8.87 -16.96 -10.64
CA GLN A 304 -8.39 -16.91 -9.26
C GLN A 304 -8.54 -15.52 -8.67
N ILE A 305 -9.19 -15.41 -7.51
CA ILE A 305 -9.35 -14.13 -6.80
C ILE A 305 -8.02 -13.70 -6.17
N VAL A 306 -7.32 -14.64 -5.54
CA VAL A 306 -6.05 -14.42 -4.86
C VAL A 306 -4.99 -15.39 -5.38
N HIS A 307 -3.82 -14.88 -5.78
CA HIS A 307 -2.62 -15.68 -5.98
C HIS A 307 -1.63 -15.35 -4.85
N TYR A 308 -1.18 -16.35 -4.11
CA TYR A 308 -0.16 -16.22 -3.06
C TYR A 308 0.98 -17.23 -3.26
N GLY A 309 2.21 -16.81 -2.98
CA GLY A 309 3.42 -17.62 -3.16
C GLY A 309 4.40 -16.94 -4.11
N GLY A 310 4.49 -17.38 -5.36
CA GLY A 310 5.36 -16.76 -6.35
C GLY A 310 5.02 -17.06 -7.80
N ASP A 311 5.57 -16.25 -8.68
CA ASP A 311 5.41 -16.29 -10.14
C ASP A 311 6.73 -16.13 -10.90
N SER A 312 7.85 -15.90 -10.21
CA SER A 312 9.19 -15.76 -10.82
C SER A 312 9.74 -17.04 -11.46
N GLY A 313 9.24 -18.20 -11.02
CA GLY A 313 9.81 -19.51 -11.34
C GLY A 313 10.96 -19.94 -10.41
N ASP A 314 11.35 -19.11 -9.43
CA ASP A 314 12.31 -19.48 -8.39
C ASP A 314 11.58 -19.83 -7.08
N GLU A 315 11.23 -21.10 -6.93
CA GLU A 315 10.56 -21.62 -5.73
C GLU A 315 11.34 -21.40 -4.42
N SER A 316 12.63 -21.06 -4.46
CA SER A 316 13.41 -20.81 -3.24
C SER A 316 13.04 -19.49 -2.56
N ILE A 317 12.51 -18.54 -3.32
CA ILE A 317 12.10 -17.21 -2.83
C ILE A 317 10.59 -17.00 -2.78
N TYR A 318 9.79 -17.97 -3.24
CA TYR A 318 8.32 -17.94 -3.12
C TYR A 318 7.88 -17.65 -1.68
N ARG A 319 6.73 -16.98 -1.50
CA ARG A 319 6.12 -16.65 -0.19
C ARG A 319 5.59 -17.87 0.57
N LYS A 320 6.48 -18.80 0.93
CA LYS A 320 6.24 -20.06 1.67
C LYS A 320 5.94 -19.82 3.16
N GLY A 321 4.93 -19.02 3.43
CA GLY A 321 4.49 -18.63 4.77
C GLY A 321 2.99 -18.78 4.95
N THR A 322 2.42 -18.00 5.87
CA THR A 322 0.99 -17.99 6.16
C THR A 322 0.31 -16.75 5.59
N LEU A 323 -0.71 -16.97 4.77
CA LEU A 323 -1.72 -15.98 4.43
C LEU A 323 -2.86 -16.06 5.46
N TYR A 324 -3.03 -15.04 6.30
CA TYR A 324 -4.21 -14.91 7.16
C TYR A 324 -5.30 -14.19 6.38
N PHE A 325 -6.35 -14.92 6.02
CA PHE A 325 -7.44 -14.41 5.20
C PHE A 325 -8.76 -14.47 5.98
N TYR A 326 -9.20 -13.36 6.56
CA TYR A 326 -10.37 -13.41 7.46
C TYR A 326 -11.30 -12.22 7.39
N ASN A 327 -12.58 -12.46 7.70
CA ASN A 327 -13.61 -11.42 7.67
C ASN A 327 -13.65 -10.66 6.33
N ASN A 328 -13.32 -11.30 5.21
CA ASN A 328 -13.49 -10.71 3.89
C ASN A 328 -14.88 -11.10 3.32
N THR A 329 -15.42 -10.24 2.47
CA THR A 329 -16.59 -10.56 1.64
C THR A 329 -16.13 -10.62 0.18
N VAL A 330 -16.12 -11.83 -0.39
CA VAL A 330 -15.76 -12.10 -1.78
C VAL A 330 -17.05 -12.36 -2.58
N ILE A 331 -17.24 -11.60 -3.65
CA ILE A 331 -18.37 -11.72 -4.58
C ILE A 331 -17.83 -11.99 -5.98
N SER A 332 -18.30 -13.05 -6.62
CA SER A 332 -18.02 -13.33 -8.03
C SER A 332 -19.29 -13.37 -8.87
N GLU A 333 -19.34 -12.46 -9.82
CA GLU A 333 -20.38 -12.31 -10.84
C GLU A 333 -20.01 -13.07 -12.13
N ARG A 334 -18.93 -13.86 -12.10
CA ARG A 334 -18.53 -14.78 -13.18
C ARG A 334 -19.66 -15.70 -13.59
N SER A 335 -19.77 -15.96 -14.89
CA SER A 335 -20.60 -17.05 -15.39
C SER A 335 -19.83 -18.38 -15.41
N GLY A 336 -18.50 -18.31 -15.44
CA GLY A 336 -17.59 -19.45 -15.36
C GLY A 336 -17.14 -19.77 -13.94
N ASN A 337 -16.02 -20.49 -13.86
CA ASN A 337 -15.44 -20.89 -12.60
C ASN A 337 -14.81 -19.71 -11.86
N THR A 338 -14.94 -19.73 -10.54
CA THR A 338 -14.21 -18.92 -9.57
C THR A 338 -13.37 -19.85 -8.70
N THR A 339 -12.11 -19.53 -8.51
CA THR A 339 -11.21 -20.18 -7.59
C THR A 339 -10.78 -19.16 -6.55
N LEU A 340 -10.96 -19.45 -5.27
CA LEU A 340 -10.62 -18.49 -4.23
C LEU A 340 -9.11 -18.24 -4.17
N PHE A 341 -8.31 -19.30 -4.08
CA PHE A 341 -6.87 -19.20 -3.96
C PHE A 341 -6.12 -20.00 -5.04
N ARG A 342 -5.09 -19.38 -5.60
CA ARG A 342 -3.92 -20.04 -6.16
C ARG A 342 -2.79 -19.92 -5.15
N LEU A 343 -2.53 -21.00 -4.42
CA LEU A 343 -1.30 -21.15 -3.65
C LEU A 343 -0.26 -21.84 -4.53
N SER A 344 0.94 -21.26 -4.60
CA SER A 344 1.89 -21.58 -5.68
C SER A 344 2.49 -22.98 -5.56
N THR A 345 2.69 -23.47 -4.33
CA THR A 345 3.17 -24.81 -3.99
C THR A 345 2.42 -25.35 -2.77
N ASN A 346 2.84 -26.50 -2.25
CA ASN A 346 2.30 -27.08 -1.01
C ASN A 346 3.01 -26.54 0.26
N ASP A 347 4.01 -25.68 0.12
CA ASP A 347 4.71 -25.06 1.25
C ASP A 347 3.95 -23.83 1.76
N GLU A 348 3.18 -23.14 0.92
CA GLU A 348 2.28 -22.06 1.34
C GLU A 348 1.12 -22.57 2.20
N HIS A 349 0.74 -21.77 3.19
CA HIS A 349 -0.36 -22.00 4.11
C HIS A 349 -1.34 -20.83 4.06
N CYS A 350 -2.65 -21.12 4.12
CA CYS A 350 -3.70 -20.11 4.27
C CYS A 350 -4.62 -20.50 5.44
N ASP A 351 -4.75 -19.59 6.40
CA ASP A 351 -5.77 -19.63 7.46
C ASP A 351 -6.95 -18.77 7.01
N ALA A 352 -7.99 -19.42 6.50
CA ALA A 352 -9.17 -18.76 5.97
C ALA A 352 -10.36 -18.92 6.94
N ARG A 353 -10.74 -17.84 7.63
CA ARG A 353 -11.85 -17.87 8.59
C ARG A 353 -12.79 -16.67 8.54
N ASN A 354 -14.05 -16.87 8.93
CA ASN A 354 -15.04 -15.79 8.99
C ASN A 354 -15.26 -15.07 7.65
N ASN A 355 -14.97 -15.67 6.49
CA ASN A 355 -15.16 -15.02 5.18
C ASN A 355 -16.51 -15.39 4.56
N ILE A 356 -17.08 -14.47 3.78
CA ILE A 356 -18.16 -14.80 2.84
C ILE A 356 -17.55 -15.00 1.46
N VAL A 357 -17.85 -16.11 0.78
CA VAL A 357 -17.48 -16.35 -0.63
C VAL A 357 -18.72 -16.71 -1.43
N TYR A 358 -19.28 -15.70 -2.07
CA TYR A 358 -20.50 -15.78 -2.84
C TYR A 358 -20.22 -15.77 -4.34
N VAL A 359 -20.70 -16.78 -5.06
CA VAL A 359 -20.61 -16.85 -6.52
C VAL A 359 -22.00 -16.93 -7.13
N THR A 360 -22.27 -16.11 -8.13
CA THR A 360 -23.59 -16.03 -8.77
C THR A 360 -23.86 -17.18 -9.75
N ALA A 361 -22.81 -17.83 -10.28
CA ALA A 361 -22.93 -18.98 -11.17
C ALA A 361 -23.43 -20.26 -10.48
N GLY A 362 -23.44 -20.31 -9.14
CA GLY A 362 -23.71 -21.53 -8.36
C GLY A 362 -22.45 -22.12 -7.75
N GLY A 363 -22.59 -22.77 -6.58
CA GLY A 363 -21.43 -23.22 -5.80
C GLY A 363 -20.58 -24.28 -6.51
N GLU A 364 -21.11 -25.05 -7.47
CA GLU A 364 -20.30 -25.97 -8.27
C GLU A 364 -19.22 -25.29 -9.10
N HIS A 365 -19.38 -23.98 -9.34
CA HIS A 365 -18.41 -23.10 -9.99
C HIS A 365 -17.44 -22.44 -9.01
N LEU A 366 -17.59 -22.64 -7.70
CA LEU A 366 -16.64 -22.19 -6.68
C LEU A 366 -15.67 -23.32 -6.33
N ALA A 367 -14.37 -23.05 -6.44
CA ALA A 367 -13.30 -23.89 -5.93
C ALA A 367 -12.48 -23.14 -4.86
N MET A 368 -12.00 -23.84 -3.85
CA MET A 368 -11.16 -23.23 -2.80
C MET A 368 -9.71 -23.06 -3.24
N LEU A 369 -9.12 -24.10 -3.82
CA LEU A 369 -7.74 -24.11 -4.31
C LEU A 369 -7.70 -24.39 -5.81
N GLU A 370 -6.74 -23.78 -6.51
CA GLU A 370 -6.46 -24.12 -7.90
C GLU A 370 -5.92 -25.56 -7.99
N SER A 371 -4.76 -25.84 -7.40
CA SER A 371 -4.13 -27.17 -7.48
C SER A 371 -3.30 -27.52 -6.25
N SER A 372 -2.56 -26.57 -5.68
CA SER A 372 -1.63 -26.77 -4.57
C SER A 372 -1.99 -25.90 -3.36
N GLY A 373 -1.29 -26.13 -2.24
CA GLY A 373 -1.39 -25.32 -1.02
C GLY A 373 -1.97 -26.07 0.16
N ARG A 374 -1.75 -25.54 1.36
CA ARG A 374 -2.41 -25.99 2.59
C ARG A 374 -3.42 -24.92 3.01
N LEU A 375 -4.69 -25.29 3.03
CA LEU A 375 -5.77 -24.38 3.39
C LEU A 375 -6.49 -24.92 4.63
N GLU A 376 -6.58 -24.09 5.66
CA GLU A 376 -7.45 -24.31 6.81
C GLU A 376 -8.70 -23.44 6.64
N ILE A 377 -9.89 -24.05 6.72
CA ILE A 377 -11.16 -23.33 6.67
C ILE A 377 -11.92 -23.46 7.99
N SER A 378 -12.39 -22.34 8.53
CA SER A 378 -13.16 -22.29 9.78
C SER A 378 -14.18 -21.15 9.74
N HIS A 379 -15.44 -21.43 10.06
CA HIS A 379 -16.53 -20.46 10.19
C HIS A 379 -16.68 -19.51 8.98
N ASN A 380 -16.49 -20.02 7.77
CA ASN A 380 -16.77 -19.25 6.55
C ASN A 380 -18.22 -19.45 6.11
N TRP A 381 -18.72 -18.57 5.25
CA TRP A 381 -19.91 -18.81 4.44
C TRP A 381 -19.50 -19.08 3.00
N PHE A 382 -19.87 -20.23 2.44
CA PHE A 382 -19.60 -20.56 1.04
C PHE A 382 -20.88 -20.84 0.26
N SER A 383 -20.84 -20.52 -1.03
CA SER A 383 -21.90 -20.91 -1.96
C SER A 383 -22.03 -22.44 -1.97
N GLN A 384 -23.25 -22.92 -1.70
CA GLN A 384 -23.54 -24.35 -1.53
C GLN A 384 -23.11 -25.16 -2.75
N GLY A 385 -22.38 -26.25 -2.51
CA GLY A 385 -21.86 -27.13 -3.58
C GLY A 385 -20.47 -26.77 -4.10
N TRP A 386 -19.75 -25.91 -3.38
CA TRP A 386 -18.33 -25.62 -3.58
C TRP A 386 -17.47 -26.90 -3.66
N ARG A 387 -16.30 -26.77 -4.30
CA ARG A 387 -15.35 -27.86 -4.52
C ARG A 387 -13.99 -27.53 -3.94
N GLU A 388 -13.20 -28.56 -3.65
CA GLU A 388 -11.80 -28.38 -3.29
C GLU A 388 -11.03 -27.72 -4.45
N SER A 389 -11.21 -28.24 -5.66
CA SER A 389 -10.59 -27.75 -6.89
C SER A 389 -11.43 -28.11 -8.12
N HIS A 390 -11.27 -27.36 -9.21
CA HIS A 390 -11.75 -27.73 -10.55
C HIS A 390 -10.74 -28.53 -11.37
N GLN A 391 -9.50 -28.65 -10.89
CA GLN A 391 -8.40 -29.32 -11.59
C GLN A 391 -8.38 -30.82 -11.28
N SER A 392 -7.96 -31.62 -12.26
CA SER A 392 -7.86 -33.09 -12.11
C SER A 392 -6.60 -33.55 -11.39
N ASP A 393 -5.58 -32.70 -11.33
CA ASP A 393 -4.26 -32.92 -10.75
C ASP A 393 -4.08 -32.20 -9.40
N PHE A 394 -5.18 -32.00 -8.68
CA PHE A 394 -5.16 -31.44 -7.33
C PHE A 394 -4.18 -32.21 -6.41
N SER A 395 -3.30 -31.46 -5.76
CA SER A 395 -2.25 -31.96 -4.87
C SER A 395 -2.16 -31.21 -3.53
N GLY A 396 -2.96 -30.17 -3.36
CA GLY A 396 -3.10 -29.43 -2.11
C GLY A 396 -3.81 -30.22 -1.01
N THR A 397 -3.99 -29.58 0.14
CA THR A 397 -4.71 -30.13 1.29
C THR A 397 -5.65 -29.07 1.84
N ILE A 398 -6.91 -29.46 2.07
CA ILE A 398 -7.90 -28.62 2.75
C ILE A 398 -8.27 -29.29 4.07
N THR A 399 -8.08 -28.57 5.17
CA THR A 399 -8.55 -28.96 6.49
C THR A 399 -9.80 -28.16 6.80
N ASP A 400 -10.95 -28.85 6.82
CA ASP A 400 -12.25 -28.29 7.20
C ASP A 400 -12.62 -28.77 8.60
N ASP A 401 -12.86 -27.83 9.51
CA ASP A 401 -13.32 -28.14 10.87
C ASP A 401 -14.84 -28.43 10.95
N GLY A 402 -15.54 -28.33 9.83
CA GLY A 402 -16.97 -28.61 9.70
C GLY A 402 -17.88 -27.47 10.18
N THR A 403 -17.34 -26.26 10.36
CA THR A 403 -18.08 -25.08 10.83
C THR A 403 -18.52 -24.13 9.72
N THR A 404 -18.08 -24.39 8.48
CA THR A 404 -18.50 -23.63 7.30
C THR A 404 -20.02 -23.67 7.13
N VAL A 405 -20.63 -22.51 6.99
CA VAL A 405 -22.04 -22.33 6.62
C VAL A 405 -22.16 -22.37 5.11
N GLU A 406 -23.05 -23.23 4.59
CA GLU A 406 -23.33 -23.29 3.16
C GLU A 406 -24.73 -22.79 2.84
N GLY A 407 -24.87 -22.06 1.74
CA GLY A 407 -26.18 -21.60 1.28
C GLY A 407 -26.21 -21.09 -0.14
N VAL A 408 -27.39 -20.66 -0.58
CA VAL A 408 -27.59 -20.04 -1.90
C VAL A 408 -27.38 -18.53 -1.83
N LEU A 409 -27.76 -17.89 -0.72
CA LEU A 409 -27.62 -16.45 -0.49
C LEU A 409 -27.02 -16.20 0.90
N PRO A 410 -26.03 -15.29 1.04
CA PRO A 410 -25.49 -14.88 2.34
C PRO A 410 -26.43 -14.01 3.17
N GLY A 411 -27.49 -13.47 2.56
CA GLY A 411 -28.40 -12.50 3.22
C GLY A 411 -27.81 -11.09 3.24
N PHE A 412 -27.52 -10.53 2.07
CA PHE A 412 -27.12 -9.13 1.93
C PHE A 412 -28.35 -8.22 1.82
N GLU A 413 -28.29 -7.02 2.40
CA GLU A 413 -29.41 -6.05 2.38
C GLU A 413 -29.84 -5.65 0.96
N ASN A 414 -28.89 -5.29 0.08
CA ASN A 414 -29.21 -4.97 -1.31
C ASN A 414 -28.02 -5.22 -2.26
N PRO A 415 -27.76 -6.48 -2.64
CA PRO A 415 -26.60 -6.81 -3.47
C PRO A 415 -26.69 -6.22 -4.90
N ALA A 416 -27.89 -5.93 -5.41
CA ALA A 416 -28.07 -5.29 -6.72
C ALA A 416 -27.55 -3.84 -6.76
N GLU A 417 -27.51 -3.17 -5.60
CA GLU A 417 -26.89 -1.86 -5.42
C GLU A 417 -25.51 -1.96 -4.75
N ARG A 418 -24.97 -3.18 -4.66
CA ARG A 418 -23.70 -3.50 -3.98
C ARG A 418 -23.66 -3.09 -2.51
N ASN A 419 -24.81 -3.08 -1.85
CA ASN A 419 -24.88 -3.05 -0.40
C ASN A 419 -24.75 -4.49 0.13
N TYR A 420 -23.54 -4.83 0.58
CA TYR A 420 -23.19 -6.15 1.13
C TYR A 420 -23.23 -6.20 2.66
N ILE A 421 -23.84 -5.21 3.30
CA ILE A 421 -24.19 -5.31 4.74
C ILE A 421 -25.16 -6.49 4.91
N LEU A 422 -25.03 -7.21 6.02
CA LEU A 422 -25.88 -8.35 6.34
C LEU A 422 -27.30 -7.89 6.70
N ASP A 423 -28.31 -8.50 6.11
CA ASP A 423 -29.71 -8.33 6.51
C ASP A 423 -30.05 -9.11 7.79
N GLU A 424 -31.16 -8.79 8.44
CA GLU A 424 -31.58 -9.39 9.73
C GLU A 424 -31.81 -10.91 9.69
N SER A 425 -31.95 -11.49 8.50
CA SER A 425 -32.16 -12.93 8.29
C SER A 425 -30.89 -13.67 7.88
N SER A 426 -29.77 -12.96 7.74
CA SER A 426 -28.50 -13.54 7.29
C SER A 426 -28.05 -14.68 8.21
N PRO A 427 -27.69 -15.85 7.65
CA PRO A 427 -27.07 -16.93 8.41
C PRO A 427 -25.61 -16.63 8.82
N CYS A 428 -25.04 -15.52 8.35
CA CYS A 428 -23.69 -15.08 8.68
C CYS A 428 -23.62 -14.35 10.03
N ILE A 429 -24.76 -13.90 10.56
CA ILE A 429 -24.84 -13.18 11.84
C ILE A 429 -24.48 -14.12 13.00
N ASN A 430 -23.55 -13.70 13.85
CA ASN A 430 -23.04 -14.42 15.02
C ASN A 430 -22.53 -15.85 14.71
N ALA A 431 -22.15 -16.10 13.46
CA ALA A 431 -21.69 -17.40 12.98
C ALA A 431 -20.16 -17.50 12.85
N GLY A 432 -19.42 -16.43 13.15
CA GLY A 432 -17.97 -16.39 13.14
C GLY A 432 -17.33 -16.91 14.42
N THR A 433 -16.00 -16.91 14.44
CA THR A 433 -15.15 -17.33 15.56
C THR A 433 -14.03 -16.33 15.85
N SER A 434 -13.32 -16.52 16.95
CA SER A 434 -12.12 -15.74 17.27
C SER A 434 -11.01 -15.93 16.23
N LEU A 435 -10.24 -14.87 16.00
CA LEU A 435 -9.09 -14.90 15.11
C LEU A 435 -7.94 -15.77 15.66
N SER A 436 -6.98 -16.11 14.81
CA SER A 436 -5.74 -16.76 15.27
C SER A 436 -5.01 -15.84 16.25
N PRO A 437 -4.48 -16.35 17.39
CA PRO A 437 -3.68 -15.53 18.30
C PRO A 437 -2.48 -14.85 17.64
N GLU A 438 -1.97 -15.39 16.52
CA GLU A 438 -0.87 -14.81 15.74
C GLU A 438 -1.26 -13.52 15.01
N THR A 439 -2.56 -13.27 14.83
CA THR A 439 -3.07 -12.02 14.24
C THR A 439 -3.23 -10.92 15.29
N LEU A 440 -3.29 -11.24 16.58
CA LEU A 440 -3.69 -10.30 17.64
C LEU A 440 -2.51 -9.80 18.47
N PRO A 441 -2.55 -8.54 18.96
CA PRO A 441 -3.60 -7.54 18.73
C PRO A 441 -3.39 -6.70 17.45
N ALA A 442 -2.24 -6.83 16.79
CA ALA A 442 -1.80 -5.91 15.73
C ALA A 442 -2.70 -5.91 14.48
N ASN A 443 -3.33 -7.04 14.18
CA ASN A 443 -4.22 -7.21 13.03
C ASN A 443 -5.59 -7.71 13.51
N ASP A 444 -6.21 -7.00 14.45
CA ASP A 444 -7.60 -7.26 14.82
C ASP A 444 -8.58 -6.60 13.82
N VAL A 445 -9.82 -7.10 13.73
CA VAL A 445 -10.85 -6.58 12.83
C VAL A 445 -11.70 -5.51 13.54
N ILE A 446 -11.13 -4.30 13.66
CA ILE A 446 -11.71 -3.21 14.47
C ILE A 446 -12.41 -2.12 13.66
N TYR A 447 -12.27 -2.12 12.34
CA TYR A 447 -13.00 -1.25 11.41
C TYR A 447 -13.81 -2.04 10.38
N GLN A 448 -14.73 -1.36 9.71
CA GLN A 448 -15.37 -1.83 8.49
C GLN A 448 -15.40 -0.72 7.43
N TYR A 449 -15.38 -1.12 6.17
CA TYR A 449 -15.36 -0.20 5.04
C TYR A 449 -16.70 0.50 4.87
N VAL A 450 -16.70 1.81 4.67
CA VAL A 450 -17.88 2.57 4.27
C VAL A 450 -17.67 3.05 2.84
N SER A 451 -18.71 2.90 2.01
CA SER A 451 -18.62 3.18 0.57
C SER A 451 -17.98 4.54 0.28
N HIS A 452 -17.18 4.56 -0.79
CA HIS A 452 -16.35 5.68 -1.23
C HIS A 452 -15.27 6.08 -0.22
N THR A 453 -14.35 5.15 0.05
CA THR A 453 -13.07 5.35 0.77
C THR A 453 -13.19 5.81 2.23
N ASN A 454 -14.36 5.62 2.83
CA ASN A 454 -14.63 5.91 4.22
C ASN A 454 -14.49 4.66 5.09
N SER A 455 -14.54 4.86 6.40
CA SER A 455 -14.54 3.79 7.39
C SER A 455 -15.36 4.19 8.60
N GLU A 456 -15.77 3.18 9.34
CA GLU A 456 -16.35 3.33 10.67
C GLU A 456 -15.83 2.22 11.58
N PRO A 457 -15.77 2.45 12.90
CA PRO A 457 -15.48 1.38 13.85
C PRO A 457 -16.40 0.18 13.59
N ARG A 458 -15.83 -1.01 13.58
CA ARG A 458 -16.63 -2.23 13.48
C ARG A 458 -17.47 -2.35 14.75
N PRO A 459 -18.80 -2.48 14.67
CA PRO A 459 -19.60 -2.81 15.82
C PRO A 459 -19.07 -4.05 16.53
N TYR A 460 -19.18 -4.10 17.85
CA TYR A 460 -18.81 -5.28 18.60
C TYR A 460 -20.01 -5.98 19.18
N ASP A 461 -20.29 -7.16 18.63
CA ASP A 461 -21.38 -8.00 19.04
C ASP A 461 -20.96 -9.47 19.01
N PRO A 462 -20.06 -9.92 19.92
CA PRO A 462 -19.54 -11.27 19.86
C PRO A 462 -20.65 -12.32 20.08
N PRO A 463 -20.63 -13.47 19.37
CA PRO A 463 -19.61 -13.89 18.39
C PRO A 463 -19.62 -13.06 17.11
N LEU A 464 -18.44 -12.86 16.51
CA LEU A 464 -18.30 -12.09 15.26
C LEU A 464 -19.26 -12.57 14.17
N ASP A 465 -19.74 -11.65 13.36
CA ASP A 465 -20.35 -11.96 12.09
C ASP A 465 -19.31 -12.47 11.08
N ILE A 466 -19.74 -13.39 10.20
CA ILE A 466 -18.96 -13.80 9.03
C ILE A 466 -19.03 -12.67 7.99
N GLY A 467 -17.87 -12.27 7.45
CA GLY A 467 -17.73 -11.28 6.39
C GLY A 467 -17.16 -9.93 6.86
N ALA A 468 -17.08 -9.01 5.91
CA ALA A 468 -16.46 -7.68 6.09
C ALA A 468 -17.25 -6.72 6.99
N PHE A 469 -18.53 -7.00 7.26
CA PHE A 469 -19.42 -6.14 8.04
C PHE A 469 -19.88 -6.85 9.30
N GLU A 470 -19.98 -6.12 10.40
CA GLU A 470 -20.72 -6.55 11.59
C GLU A 470 -22.08 -5.88 11.60
N ARG A 471 -23.13 -6.66 11.85
CA ARG A 471 -24.46 -6.15 12.14
C ARG A 471 -24.64 -6.06 13.66
N CYS A 472 -24.83 -4.84 14.14
CA CYS A 472 -25.29 -4.59 15.50
C CYS A 472 -26.72 -5.16 15.70
N ILE A 473 -26.87 -6.21 16.52
CA ILE A 473 -28.18 -6.79 16.86
C ILE A 473 -28.63 -6.48 18.29
N SER A 474 -27.78 -5.85 19.11
CA SER A 474 -28.08 -5.47 20.50
C SER A 474 -27.93 -3.97 20.78
N GLN A 475 -28.77 -3.42 21.66
CA GLN A 475 -28.64 -2.02 22.15
C GLN A 475 -27.33 -1.74 22.91
N THR A 476 -26.55 -2.78 23.22
CA THR A 476 -25.30 -2.70 23.99
C THR A 476 -24.06 -2.48 23.12
N CYS A 477 -24.12 -2.77 21.81
CA CYS A 477 -22.99 -2.51 20.89
C CYS A 477 -22.63 -1.02 20.80
N GLU A 478 -23.63 -0.13 20.82
CA GLU A 478 -23.42 1.33 20.78
C GLU A 478 -22.80 1.89 22.07
N MET A 479 -22.87 1.16 23.19
CA MET A 479 -22.36 1.63 24.49
C MET A 479 -20.90 1.23 24.74
N GLU A 480 -20.45 0.10 24.22
CA GLU A 480 -19.03 -0.34 24.31
C GLU A 480 -18.15 0.29 23.21
N GLU A 481 -18.75 0.97 22.23
CA GLU A 481 -18.08 1.83 21.25
C GLU A 481 -17.19 2.87 21.93
N THR A 482 -17.64 3.50 23.02
CA THR A 482 -16.84 4.48 23.80
C THR A 482 -15.64 3.91 24.57
N GLU A 483 -15.67 2.65 25.02
CA GLU A 483 -14.51 2.01 25.66
C GLU A 483 -13.50 1.50 24.64
N ARG A 484 -13.98 1.17 23.44
CA ARG A 484 -13.15 0.75 22.32
C ARG A 484 -12.60 1.93 21.52
N GLU A 485 -13.29 3.06 21.41
CA GLU A 485 -12.72 4.34 20.96
C GLU A 485 -11.50 4.70 21.82
N PHE A 486 -11.53 4.42 23.13
CA PHE A 486 -10.37 4.60 24.00
C PHE A 486 -9.26 3.57 23.75
N GLN A 487 -9.59 2.29 23.52
CA GLN A 487 -8.59 1.30 23.10
C GLN A 487 -8.06 1.54 21.68
N GLN A 488 -8.86 2.15 20.81
CA GLN A 488 -8.55 2.50 19.42
C GLN A 488 -7.70 3.76 19.37
N GLU A 489 -7.98 4.80 20.17
CA GLU A 489 -7.03 5.90 20.39
C GLU A 489 -5.71 5.35 20.95
N THR A 490 -5.77 4.30 21.77
CA THR A 490 -4.58 3.63 22.30
C THR A 490 -3.88 2.74 21.25
N ILE A 491 -4.60 2.15 20.29
CA ILE A 491 -4.06 1.30 19.21
C ILE A 491 -3.57 2.16 18.04
N ASP A 492 -4.28 3.19 17.63
CA ASP A 492 -3.86 4.19 16.64
C ASP A 492 -2.66 4.96 17.16
N SER A 493 -2.67 5.37 18.45
CA SER A 493 -1.44 5.86 19.08
C SER A 493 -0.39 4.76 19.24
N GLN A 494 -0.75 3.47 19.37
CA GLN A 494 0.22 2.37 19.40
C GLN A 494 0.76 1.95 18.03
N GLU A 495 0.07 2.19 16.92
CA GLU A 495 0.55 2.07 15.53
C GLU A 495 1.46 3.28 15.23
N GLU A 496 1.07 4.48 15.73
CA GLU A 496 1.92 5.68 15.79
C GLU A 496 3.15 5.47 16.70
N ILE A 497 3.05 4.66 17.77
CA ILE A 497 4.15 4.22 18.66
C ILE A 497 4.83 2.93 18.17
N LEU A 498 4.25 2.15 17.24
CA LEU A 498 4.95 1.01 16.61
C LEU A 498 5.95 1.56 15.59
N LEU A 499 5.57 2.64 14.90
CA LEU A 499 6.51 3.56 14.25
C LEU A 499 7.56 4.10 15.24
N GLU A 500 7.21 4.40 16.50
CA GLU A 500 8.22 4.76 17.53
C GLU A 500 9.11 3.58 17.99
N ASN A 501 8.63 2.33 18.05
CA ASN A 501 9.33 1.20 18.70
C ASN A 501 10.11 0.29 17.75
N ILE A 502 9.96 0.42 16.43
CA ILE A 502 10.87 -0.19 15.45
C ILE A 502 12.29 0.43 15.51
N THR A 503 12.48 1.53 16.27
CA THR A 503 13.75 2.26 16.42
C THR A 503 14.70 1.80 17.53
N MET A 504 14.41 0.72 18.26
CA MET A 504 15.37 0.19 19.25
C MET A 504 16.41 -0.76 18.62
N GLU A 505 17.51 -0.21 18.10
CA GLU A 505 18.75 -0.97 17.97
C GLU A 505 19.17 -1.54 19.35
N PRO A 506 19.72 -2.76 19.42
CA PRO A 506 20.25 -3.29 20.66
C PRO A 506 21.44 -2.45 21.10
N GLN A 507 21.36 -1.85 22.29
CA GLN A 507 22.51 -1.21 22.93
C GLN A 507 23.67 -2.20 23.06
N SER A 508 24.69 -2.03 22.23
CA SER A 508 25.95 -2.77 22.36
C SER A 508 26.79 -2.14 23.48
N ASP A 509 26.65 -2.69 24.69
CA ASP A 509 27.56 -2.40 25.80
C ASP A 509 28.66 -3.48 25.86
N SER A 510 29.88 -3.15 25.41
CA SER A 510 31.15 -3.71 25.93
C SER A 510 32.37 -3.16 25.15
N PRO A 511 33.44 -2.67 25.83
CA PRO A 511 34.70 -2.31 25.19
C PRO A 511 35.61 -3.53 25.04
N ILE A 512 36.15 -3.78 23.84
CA ILE A 512 37.24 -4.75 23.64
C ILE A 512 38.44 -4.04 23.01
N GLU A 513 39.59 -4.27 23.65
CA GLU A 513 40.91 -3.68 23.45
C GLU A 513 41.54 -3.96 22.07
N GLU A 514 42.41 -3.03 21.67
CA GLU A 514 43.44 -3.16 20.63
C GLU A 514 44.23 -4.47 20.72
N ILE A 515 44.38 -5.19 19.60
CA ILE A 515 45.64 -5.87 19.25
C ILE A 515 45.95 -5.63 17.76
N VAL A 516 47.15 -5.12 17.54
CA VAL A 516 47.81 -4.86 16.26
C VAL A 516 48.49 -6.14 15.75
N GLU A 517 48.40 -6.39 14.44
CA GLU A 517 49.35 -7.03 13.50
C GLU A 517 48.51 -7.49 12.28
N GLY A 518 48.72 -7.13 11.01
CA GLY A 518 49.88 -6.68 10.28
C GLY A 518 50.13 -7.69 9.14
N GLU A 519 49.66 -7.44 7.91
CA GLU A 519 50.36 -7.83 6.67
C GLU A 519 49.71 -7.28 5.40
N ILE A 520 50.59 -6.94 4.45
CA ILE A 520 50.35 -6.27 3.18
C ILE A 520 50.33 -7.32 2.08
N ILE A 521 49.28 -7.39 1.25
CA ILE A 521 49.44 -7.70 -0.19
C ILE A 521 48.28 -7.15 -1.04
N ASN A 522 48.54 -7.08 -2.33
CA ASN A 522 48.18 -6.02 -3.28
C ASN A 522 47.29 -6.56 -4.42
N GLU A 523 46.76 -5.64 -5.23
CA GLU A 523 46.07 -5.83 -6.54
C GLU A 523 44.60 -6.33 -6.47
N GLY A 524 43.57 -5.70 -7.03
CA GLY A 524 43.48 -4.84 -8.20
C GLY A 524 42.66 -5.55 -9.28
N SER A 525 41.33 -5.37 -9.33
CA SER A 525 40.57 -5.52 -10.58
C SER A 525 39.19 -4.87 -10.52
N SER A 526 38.83 -4.28 -11.65
CA SER A 526 37.59 -3.62 -12.06
C SER A 526 36.35 -4.51 -11.96
N GLY A 527 35.24 -3.97 -11.43
CA GLY A 527 33.89 -4.53 -11.52
C GLY A 527 32.92 -3.50 -12.12
N SER A 528 32.57 -3.73 -13.37
CA SER A 528 31.60 -3.01 -14.19
C SER A 528 30.15 -3.27 -13.75
N GLY A 529 29.30 -2.26 -13.92
CA GLY A 529 27.86 -2.31 -13.61
C GLY A 529 27.10 -3.42 -14.32
N CYS A 530 26.11 -3.96 -13.61
CA CYS A 530 25.10 -4.86 -14.15
C CYS A 530 23.85 -4.05 -14.53
N GLY A 531 23.49 -4.10 -15.81
CA GLY A 531 22.20 -3.68 -16.31
C GLY A 531 21.26 -4.88 -16.38
N CYS A 532 20.05 -4.72 -15.85
CA CYS A 532 18.94 -5.62 -16.09
C CYS A 532 18.45 -5.48 -17.54
N SER A 533 18.52 -6.57 -18.29
CA SER A 533 17.97 -6.70 -19.63
C SER A 533 16.64 -7.44 -19.55
N LEU A 534 15.54 -6.70 -19.69
CA LEU A 534 14.24 -7.24 -20.08
C LEU A 534 14.35 -7.76 -21.52
N THR A 535 14.03 -9.03 -21.75
CA THR A 535 13.85 -9.57 -23.11
C THR A 535 12.38 -9.87 -23.37
N THR A 536 11.82 -9.01 -24.23
CA THR A 536 10.79 -9.21 -25.29
C THR A 536 9.49 -9.93 -24.97
#